data_AF-A0A4Y2IYR8-F1
#
_entry.id   AF-A0A4Y2IYR8-F1
#
_cell.length_a   1.000
_cell.length_b   1.000
_cell.length_c   1.000
_cell.angle_alpha   90.00
_cell.angle_beta   90.00
_cell.angle_gamma   90.00
#
_symmetry.space_group_name_H-M   'P 1'
#
loop_
_entity.id
_entity.type
_entity.pdbx_description
1 polymer ?
#
loop_
_entity_poly.entity_id
_entity_poly.type
_entity_poly.pdbx_seq_one_letter_code
_entity_poly.pdbx_strand_id
1 'polypeptide(L)'
;MFLQRQREPGRPGRLSGVDKSLTDKEERARLRVVKEENRRIKYVPASKSSASYEPLEEYSSSNSSENIDSEDYPTLIESSEPGTSKSVMRKDFITPKLVAALYRCHLSMGDSVFVLEATIDALGSNIDAFPIRKSSIQRTRTEKRKERAENIKIDFQNEVSYVVTLHWDGKLLPAATH
;
A
#
# COMPACT_ATOMS: atom_id res chain seq x y z
N MET A 1 -5.22 -39.39 34.70
CA MET A 1 -5.88 -40.00 33.52
C MET A 1 -5.51 -39.33 32.18
N PHE A 2 -5.50 -38.00 32.04
CA PHE A 2 -5.14 -37.34 30.76
C PHE A 2 -3.69 -37.61 30.30
N LEU A 3 -2.72 -37.57 31.22
CA LEU A 3 -1.29 -37.75 30.92
C LEU A 3 -0.91 -39.18 30.50
N GLN A 4 -1.70 -40.19 30.90
CA GLN A 4 -1.49 -41.57 30.46
C GLN A 4 -1.95 -41.78 29.02
N ARG A 5 -3.03 -41.12 28.59
CA ARG A 5 -3.56 -41.21 27.21
C ARG A 5 -2.66 -40.56 26.15
N GLN A 6 -1.78 -39.65 26.55
CA GLN A 6 -0.79 -39.06 25.62
C GLN A 6 0.33 -40.03 25.20
N ARG A 7 0.47 -41.16 25.92
CA ARG A 7 1.48 -42.19 25.64
C ARG A 7 0.98 -43.29 24.70
N GLU A 8 -0.30 -43.26 24.32
CA GLU A 8 -0.89 -44.22 23.38
C GLU A 8 -0.50 -43.89 21.92
N PRO A 9 -0.11 -44.89 21.11
CA PRO A 9 0.20 -44.69 19.70
C PRO A 9 -1.05 -44.17 18.95
N GLY A 10 -0.86 -43.12 18.14
CA GLY A 10 -1.96 -42.40 17.48
C GLY A 10 -2.39 -41.10 18.16
N ARG A 11 -1.79 -40.73 19.31
CA ARG A 11 -2.01 -39.48 20.07
C ARG A 11 -3.48 -39.01 20.02
N PRO A 12 -4.39 -39.66 20.75
CA PRO A 12 -5.76 -39.20 20.88
C PRO A 12 -5.74 -37.81 21.52
N GLY A 13 -6.09 -36.77 20.74
CA GLY A 13 -5.96 -35.36 21.13
C GLY A 13 -5.07 -34.51 20.22
N ARG A 14 -4.60 -35.03 19.07
CA ARG A 14 -4.00 -34.19 18.03
C ARG A 14 -5.08 -33.33 17.37
N LEU A 15 -5.14 -32.05 17.74
CA LEU A 15 -5.78 -30.99 16.94
C LEU A 15 -4.92 -30.74 15.70
N SER A 16 -4.94 -31.68 14.74
CA SER A 16 -4.65 -31.30 13.37
C SER A 16 -5.83 -30.49 12.88
N GLY A 17 -5.81 -29.19 13.18
CA GLY A 17 -6.70 -28.26 12.51
C GLY A 17 -6.40 -28.33 11.03
N VAL A 18 -7.33 -28.87 10.25
CA VAL A 18 -7.40 -28.57 8.83
C VAL A 18 -7.37 -27.05 8.73
N ASP A 19 -6.44 -26.47 7.98
CA ASP A 19 -6.34 -25.02 7.82
C ASP A 19 -7.54 -24.53 6.99
N LYS A 20 -8.67 -24.36 7.67
CA LYS A 20 -9.93 -23.89 7.10
C LYS A 20 -9.73 -22.58 6.34
N SER A 21 -8.79 -21.73 6.79
CA SER A 21 -8.51 -20.46 6.15
C SER A 21 -7.88 -20.61 4.76
N LEU A 22 -7.10 -21.68 4.55
CA LEU A 22 -6.45 -21.98 3.26
C LEU A 22 -7.45 -22.68 2.34
N THR A 23 -8.25 -23.60 2.87
CA THR A 23 -9.34 -24.24 2.13
C THR A 23 -10.39 -23.23 1.64
N ASP A 24 -10.81 -22.28 2.49
CA ASP A 24 -11.76 -21.24 2.11
C ASP A 24 -11.20 -20.28 1.04
N LYS A 25 -9.88 -20.02 1.05
CA LYS A 25 -9.19 -19.23 0.02
C LYS A 25 -9.17 -19.98 -1.31
N GLU A 26 -8.89 -21.27 -1.29
CA GLU A 26 -8.87 -22.12 -2.49
C GLU A 26 -10.26 -22.24 -3.12
N GLU A 27 -11.29 -22.49 -2.32
CA GLU A 27 -12.69 -22.55 -2.79
C GLU A 27 -13.15 -21.20 -3.36
N ARG A 28 -12.80 -20.07 -2.73
CA ARG A 28 -13.09 -18.74 -3.28
C ARG A 28 -12.38 -18.50 -4.62
N ALA A 29 -11.16 -19.00 -4.79
CA ALA A 29 -10.43 -18.91 -6.05
C ALA A 29 -11.12 -19.75 -7.14
N ARG A 30 -11.54 -20.98 -6.82
CA ARG A 30 -12.30 -21.84 -7.74
C ARG A 30 -13.61 -21.19 -8.19
N LEU A 31 -14.36 -20.60 -7.26
CA LEU A 31 -15.61 -19.89 -7.57
C LEU A 31 -15.40 -18.69 -8.52
N ARG A 32 -14.27 -17.98 -8.40
CA ARG A 32 -13.93 -16.88 -9.34
C ARG A 32 -13.68 -17.39 -10.75
N VAL A 33 -12.96 -18.51 -10.89
CA VAL A 33 -12.69 -19.14 -12.19
C VAL A 33 -13.99 -19.59 -12.86
N VAL A 34 -14.85 -20.28 -12.12
CA VAL A 34 -16.16 -20.75 -12.63
C VAL A 34 -17.07 -19.57 -13.01
N LYS A 35 -17.08 -18.48 -12.22
CA LYS A 35 -17.84 -17.28 -12.56
C LYS A 35 -17.33 -16.60 -13.83
N GLU A 36 -16.01 -16.56 -14.01
CA GLU A 36 -15.39 -16.02 -15.22
C GLU A 36 -15.71 -16.86 -16.46
N GLU A 37 -15.65 -18.18 -16.34
CA GLU A 37 -16.02 -19.11 -17.41
C GLU A 37 -17.50 -18.98 -17.79
N ASN A 38 -18.40 -18.91 -16.82
CA ASN A 38 -19.82 -18.66 -17.06
C ASN A 38 -20.07 -17.30 -17.72
N ARG A 39 -19.29 -16.26 -17.37
CA ARG A 39 -19.35 -14.97 -18.05
C ARG A 39 -18.88 -15.08 -19.50
N ARG A 40 -17.81 -15.84 -19.77
CA ARG A 40 -17.33 -16.10 -21.13
C ARG A 40 -18.38 -16.84 -21.95
N ILE A 41 -18.97 -17.91 -21.42
CA ILE A 41 -20.02 -18.68 -22.10
C ILE A 41 -21.24 -17.81 -22.41
N LYS A 42 -21.66 -16.94 -21.49
CA LYS A 42 -22.79 -16.02 -21.70
C LYS A 42 -22.55 -15.02 -22.84
N TYR A 43 -21.30 -14.68 -23.15
CA TYR A 43 -20.92 -13.70 -24.17
C TYR A 43 -20.34 -14.31 -25.45
N VAL A 44 -20.32 -15.65 -25.60
CA VAL A 44 -20.01 -16.29 -26.89
C VAL A 44 -21.24 -16.14 -27.80
N PRO A 45 -21.18 -15.41 -28.92
CA PRO A 45 -22.27 -15.39 -29.88
C PRO A 45 -22.35 -16.76 -30.54
N ALA A 46 -23.54 -17.35 -30.56
CA ALA A 46 -23.84 -18.46 -31.45
C ALA A 46 -23.65 -17.97 -32.90
N SER A 47 -22.59 -18.39 -33.57
CA SER A 47 -22.42 -18.18 -35.01
C SER A 47 -22.29 -19.52 -35.72
N LYS A 48 -23.44 -20.00 -36.19
CA LYS A 48 -23.69 -20.65 -37.49
C LYS A 48 -25.06 -20.08 -37.90
N SER A 49 -25.34 -19.46 -39.04
CA SER A 49 -24.94 -19.71 -40.42
C SER A 49 -25.48 -18.57 -41.31
N SER A 50 -24.74 -18.22 -42.38
CA SER A 50 -25.16 -17.76 -43.72
C SER A 50 -26.33 -16.77 -43.92
N ALA A 51 -26.05 -15.62 -44.57
CA ALA A 51 -26.60 -15.20 -45.89
C ALA A 51 -26.66 -13.66 -46.04
N SER A 52 -26.40 -13.22 -47.26
CA SER A 52 -26.26 -11.86 -47.80
C SER A 52 -27.46 -10.89 -47.66
N TYR A 53 -27.20 -9.58 -47.54
CA TYR A 53 -27.56 -8.51 -48.52
C TYR A 53 -26.99 -7.13 -48.09
N GLU A 54 -26.60 -6.32 -49.08
CA GLU A 54 -26.16 -4.90 -49.08
C GLU A 54 -27.34 -3.89 -48.94
N PRO A 55 -27.22 -2.54 -49.06
CA PRO A 55 -26.37 -1.51 -48.43
C PRO A 55 -27.22 -0.27 -47.94
N LEU A 56 -26.56 0.87 -47.60
CA LEU A 56 -27.06 2.28 -47.51
C LEU A 56 -27.57 2.90 -46.18
N GLU A 57 -26.80 3.94 -45.79
CA GLU A 57 -27.13 5.31 -45.36
C GLU A 57 -28.04 5.67 -44.17
N GLU A 58 -27.49 6.62 -43.39
CA GLU A 58 -28.08 7.73 -42.63
C GLU A 58 -29.47 7.58 -42.01
N TYR A 59 -29.56 7.69 -40.67
CA TYR A 59 -30.00 8.94 -40.02
C TYR A 59 -29.78 8.93 -38.49
N SER A 60 -29.17 10.01 -38.04
CA SER A 60 -29.35 10.74 -36.77
C SER A 60 -30.29 10.18 -35.69
N SER A 61 -29.85 10.14 -34.43
CA SER A 61 -30.44 11.01 -33.39
C SER A 61 -29.60 11.01 -32.11
N SER A 62 -29.36 12.23 -31.65
CA SER A 62 -28.61 12.67 -30.47
C SER A 62 -29.08 12.05 -29.16
N ASN A 63 -28.18 12.01 -28.18
CA ASN A 63 -28.57 12.54 -26.87
C ASN A 63 -27.46 13.36 -26.22
N SER A 64 -27.87 14.59 -25.96
CA SER A 64 -27.19 15.70 -25.33
C SER A 64 -26.82 15.40 -23.86
N SER A 65 -25.65 15.86 -23.45
CA SER A 65 -25.49 16.49 -22.13
C SER A 65 -24.39 17.54 -22.21
N GLU A 66 -24.77 18.77 -21.87
CA GLU A 66 -24.10 20.03 -22.12
C GLU A 66 -22.81 20.22 -21.32
N ASN A 67 -21.83 20.87 -21.95
CA ASN A 67 -20.67 21.47 -21.31
C ASN A 67 -20.86 23.00 -21.24
N ILE A 68 -20.51 23.56 -20.07
CA ILE A 68 -19.90 24.87 -19.78
C ILE A 68 -20.52 26.12 -20.44
N ASP A 69 -20.90 27.09 -19.62
CA ASP A 69 -20.86 28.50 -20.03
C ASP A 69 -20.27 29.40 -18.93
N SER A 70 -19.54 30.42 -19.35
CA SER A 70 -18.59 31.22 -18.58
C SER A 70 -18.98 32.71 -18.56
N GLU A 71 -18.52 33.40 -17.51
CA GLU A 71 -18.25 34.86 -17.40
C GLU A 71 -19.40 35.90 -17.50
N ASP A 72 -19.50 36.74 -16.47
CA ASP A 72 -19.67 38.20 -16.62
C ASP A 72 -19.04 38.96 -15.43
N TYR A 73 -18.19 39.94 -15.72
CA TYR A 73 -17.53 40.92 -14.83
C TYR A 73 -18.01 42.34 -15.26
N PRO A 74 -17.70 43.49 -14.63
CA PRO A 74 -16.99 43.80 -13.37
C PRO A 74 -17.69 44.91 -12.51
N THR A 75 -17.25 45.15 -11.26
CA THR A 75 -17.27 46.51 -10.67
C THR A 75 -16.11 46.73 -9.68
N LEU A 76 -15.12 47.48 -10.18
CA LEU A 76 -14.23 48.50 -9.61
C LEU A 76 -13.78 48.51 -8.12
N ILE A 77 -12.44 48.32 -7.95
CA ILE A 77 -11.41 49.19 -7.29
C ILE A 77 -11.83 49.84 -5.94
N GLU A 78 -11.15 49.68 -4.80
CA GLU A 78 -9.78 50.05 -4.38
C GLU A 78 -9.63 49.47 -2.95
N SER A 79 -8.53 48.90 -2.47
CA SER A 79 -7.24 49.57 -2.26
C SER A 79 -6.14 48.54 -1.99
N SER A 80 -4.99 48.83 -2.57
CA SER A 80 -3.69 48.22 -2.38
C SER A 80 -3.23 48.15 -0.92
N GLU A 81 -2.75 46.98 -0.49
CA GLU A 81 -1.47 46.89 0.21
C GLU A 81 -0.65 45.71 -0.37
N PRO A 82 0.51 45.95 -1.00
CA PRO A 82 1.42 44.89 -1.40
C PRO A 82 2.22 44.46 -0.16
N GLY A 83 1.56 43.73 0.72
CA GLY A 83 2.22 43.06 1.84
C GLY A 83 3.11 41.95 1.28
N THR A 84 4.40 42.26 1.11
CA THR A 84 5.52 41.37 0.75
C THR A 84 5.09 39.91 0.59
N SER A 85 5.12 39.38 -0.64
CA SER A 85 5.11 37.94 -0.86
C SER A 85 6.39 37.37 -0.25
N LYS A 86 6.38 37.19 1.08
CA LYS A 86 7.37 36.40 1.81
C LYS A 86 7.27 35.05 1.12
N SER A 87 8.24 34.74 0.27
CA SER A 87 8.41 33.37 -0.18
C SER A 87 8.69 32.60 1.10
N VAL A 88 7.63 31.99 1.65
CA VAL A 88 7.75 31.18 2.85
C VAL A 88 8.60 30.02 2.40
N MET A 89 9.89 30.11 2.73
CA MET A 89 10.89 29.14 2.37
C MET A 89 10.41 27.80 2.90
N ARG A 90 9.99 26.91 1.99
CA ARG A 90 9.43 25.60 2.33
C ARG A 90 10.54 24.80 3.01
N LYS A 91 10.49 24.70 4.33
CA LYS A 91 11.50 23.97 5.11
C LYS A 91 11.14 22.49 5.11
N ASP A 92 12.13 21.64 4.88
CA ASP A 92 11.96 20.20 5.04
C ASP A 92 11.71 19.86 6.51
N PHE A 93 10.46 19.61 6.85
CA PHE A 93 10.02 19.29 8.21
C PHE A 93 10.38 17.85 8.62
N ILE A 94 10.52 16.94 7.64
CA ILE A 94 10.77 15.52 7.87
C ILE A 94 12.24 15.29 8.19
N THR A 95 12.58 15.46 9.46
CA THR A 95 13.92 15.19 10.00
C THR A 95 14.07 13.71 10.38
N PRO A 96 15.25 13.08 10.25
CA PRO A 96 15.47 11.71 10.70
C PRO A 96 15.12 11.46 12.17
N LYS A 97 15.35 12.45 13.05
CA LYS A 97 14.99 12.41 14.48
C LYS A 97 13.48 12.33 14.69
N LEU A 98 12.70 13.11 13.92
CA LEU A 98 11.25 13.06 13.95
C LEU A 98 10.76 11.68 13.53
N VAL A 99 11.31 11.14 12.45
CA VAL A 99 10.93 9.81 11.93
C VAL A 99 11.28 8.70 12.92
N ALA A 100 12.39 8.79 13.64
CA ALA A 100 12.73 7.87 14.71
C ALA A 100 11.71 7.90 15.87
N ALA A 101 11.23 9.09 16.25
CA ALA A 101 10.17 9.24 17.26
C ALA A 101 8.86 8.60 16.78
N LEU A 102 8.43 8.91 15.55
CA LEU A 102 7.25 8.30 14.94
C LEU A 102 7.34 6.76 14.88
N TYR A 103 8.55 6.22 14.64
CA TYR A 103 8.79 4.78 14.62
C TYR A 103 8.69 4.16 16.02
N ARG A 104 9.26 4.80 17.05
CA ARG A 104 9.16 4.35 18.44
C ARG A 104 7.73 4.35 18.95
N CYS A 105 6.92 5.30 18.50
CA CYS A 105 5.49 5.36 18.80
C CYS A 105 4.66 4.37 17.96
N HIS A 106 5.30 3.54 17.12
CA HIS A 106 4.65 2.57 16.23
C HIS A 106 3.53 3.16 15.36
N LEU A 107 3.63 4.44 15.00
CA LEU A 107 2.57 5.13 14.29
C LEU A 107 2.46 4.65 12.84
N SER A 108 1.23 4.44 12.37
CA SER A 108 0.99 4.21 10.95
C SER A 108 1.37 5.45 10.13
N MET A 109 1.41 5.31 8.80
CA MET A 109 1.65 6.46 7.93
C MET A 109 0.54 7.52 8.06
N GLY A 110 -0.71 7.09 8.26
CA GLY A 110 -1.85 8.00 8.45
C GLY A 110 -1.76 8.73 9.79
N ASP A 111 -1.57 7.98 10.88
CA ASP A 111 -1.49 8.55 12.23
C ASP A 111 -0.30 9.50 12.37
N SER A 112 0.80 9.20 11.68
CA SER A 112 1.95 10.10 11.62
C SER A 112 1.58 11.44 11.00
N VAL A 113 0.84 11.48 9.89
CA VAL A 113 0.43 12.74 9.27
C VAL A 113 -0.55 13.47 10.18
N PHE A 114 -1.53 12.77 10.74
CA PHE A 114 -2.54 13.35 11.62
C PHE A 114 -1.93 14.01 12.87
N VAL A 115 -1.01 13.31 13.55
CA VAL A 115 -0.32 13.87 14.72
C VAL A 115 0.51 15.10 14.35
N LEU A 116 1.18 15.08 13.20
CA LEU A 116 1.99 16.23 12.76
C LEU A 116 1.11 17.44 12.40
N GLU A 117 0.00 17.21 11.71
CA GLU A 117 -0.98 18.24 11.36
C GLU A 117 -1.58 18.87 12.62
N ALA A 118 -2.09 18.06 13.55
CA ALA A 118 -2.61 18.53 14.83
C ALA A 118 -1.56 19.30 15.66
N THR A 119 -0.29 18.89 15.59
CA THR A 119 0.79 19.60 16.29
C THR A 119 1.07 20.96 15.65
N ILE A 120 1.06 21.07 14.32
CA ILE A 120 1.27 22.34 13.60
C ILE A 120 0.13 23.31 13.88
N ASP A 121 -1.10 22.80 13.86
CA ASP A 121 -2.31 23.57 14.17
C ASP A 121 -2.27 24.10 15.61
N ALA A 122 -1.92 23.24 16.58
CA ALA A 122 -1.74 23.65 17.98
C ALA A 122 -0.60 24.68 18.18
N LEU A 123 0.41 24.69 17.31
CA LEU A 123 1.49 25.67 17.32
C LEU A 123 1.10 27.00 16.62
N GLY A 124 -0.13 27.12 16.10
CA GLY A 124 -0.60 28.32 15.37
C GLY A 124 0.18 28.59 14.09
N SER A 125 0.80 27.54 13.52
CA SER A 125 1.59 27.66 12.30
C SER A 125 0.76 27.31 11.07
N ASN A 126 1.01 28.02 9.97
CA ASN A 126 0.32 27.72 8.71
C ASN A 126 0.71 26.31 8.21
N ILE A 127 -0.28 25.47 7.93
CA ILE A 127 -0.09 24.12 7.38
C ILE A 127 0.67 24.17 6.05
N ASP A 128 0.44 25.21 5.25
CA ASP A 128 1.11 25.42 3.96
C ASP A 128 2.62 25.71 4.08
N ALA A 129 3.08 26.15 5.25
CA ALA A 129 4.50 26.35 5.51
C ALA A 129 5.26 25.02 5.65
N PHE A 130 4.54 23.92 5.94
CA PHE A 130 5.09 22.60 6.22
C PHE A 130 4.49 21.54 5.29
N PRO A 131 5.08 21.30 4.11
CA PRO A 131 4.58 20.29 3.19
C PRO A 131 4.78 18.86 3.74
N ILE A 132 3.81 18.34 4.51
CA ILE A 132 3.83 16.98 5.05
C ILE A 132 3.42 15.99 3.94
N ARG A 133 4.40 15.49 3.19
CA ARG A 133 4.17 14.44 2.18
C ARG A 133 4.32 13.06 2.79
N LYS A 134 3.30 12.21 2.63
CA LYS A 134 3.34 10.79 3.04
C LYS A 134 4.56 10.04 2.48
N SER A 135 4.91 10.29 1.21
CA SER A 135 6.07 9.69 0.55
C SER A 135 7.40 10.08 1.20
N SER A 136 7.53 11.31 1.71
CA SER A 136 8.75 11.78 2.38
C SER A 136 8.97 11.03 3.70
N ILE A 137 7.90 10.86 4.49
CA ILE A 137 7.92 10.04 5.72
C ILE A 137 8.28 8.59 5.38
N GLN A 138 7.70 8.02 4.32
CA GLN A 138 7.97 6.64 3.91
C GLN A 138 9.42 6.44 3.51
N ARG A 139 9.97 7.32 2.65
CA ARG A 139 11.36 7.26 2.20
C ARG A 139 12.33 7.29 3.38
N THR A 140 12.13 8.22 4.29
CA THR A 140 12.98 8.37 5.48
C THR A 140 12.85 7.14 6.41
N ARG A 141 11.66 6.54 6.53
CA ARG A 141 11.47 5.28 7.28
C ARG A 141 12.20 4.11 6.62
N THR A 142 12.15 3.98 5.30
CA THR A 142 12.86 2.90 4.59
C THR A 142 14.36 3.06 4.71
N GLU A 143 14.86 4.29 4.62
CA GLU A 143 16.27 4.62 4.78
C GLU A 143 16.76 4.26 6.19
N LYS A 144 16.03 4.65 7.24
CA LYS A 144 16.37 4.28 8.62
C LYS A 144 16.33 2.77 8.89
N ARG A 145 15.41 2.04 8.24
CA ARG A 145 15.40 0.56 8.33
C ARG A 145 16.60 -0.06 7.63
N LYS A 146 16.98 0.47 6.46
CA LYS A 146 18.16 0.03 5.71
C LYS A 146 19.44 0.27 6.52
N GLU A 147 19.63 1.48 7.03
CA GLU A 147 20.75 1.84 7.90
C GLU A 147 20.84 0.91 9.12
N ARG A 148 19.71 0.64 9.78
CA ARG A 148 19.68 -0.30 10.92
C ARG A 148 20.07 -1.72 10.51
N ALA A 149 19.61 -2.20 9.37
CA ALA A 149 19.97 -3.54 8.87
C ALA A 149 21.46 -3.63 8.51
N GLU A 150 22.03 -2.57 7.92
CA GLU A 150 23.46 -2.47 7.62
C GLU A 150 24.30 -2.44 8.90
N ASN A 151 23.90 -1.65 9.90
CA ASN A 151 24.58 -1.64 11.20
C ASN A 151 24.57 -3.01 11.86
N ILE A 152 23.41 -3.68 11.92
CA ILE A 152 23.30 -5.05 12.46
C ILE A 152 24.19 -6.03 11.68
N LYS A 153 24.23 -5.90 10.35
CA LYS A 153 25.07 -6.76 9.50
C LYS A 153 26.56 -6.56 9.81
N ILE A 154 26.99 -5.31 9.96
CA ILE A 154 28.38 -4.96 10.28
C ILE A 154 28.73 -5.48 11.68
N ASP A 155 27.89 -5.22 12.68
CA ASP A 155 28.09 -5.68 14.06
C ASP A 155 28.23 -7.21 14.10
N PHE A 156 27.37 -7.94 13.39
CA PHE A 156 27.43 -9.39 13.29
C PHE A 156 28.73 -9.89 12.61
N GLN A 157 29.19 -9.23 11.54
CA GLN A 157 30.43 -9.58 10.85
C GLN A 157 31.68 -9.31 11.72
N ASN A 158 31.64 -8.26 12.54
CA ASN A 158 32.72 -7.94 13.46
C ASN A 158 32.82 -8.95 14.61
N GLU A 159 31.69 -9.47 15.10
CA GLU A 159 31.65 -10.44 16.20
C GLU A 159 31.96 -11.88 15.74
N VAL A 160 31.64 -12.24 14.49
CA VAL A 160 31.71 -13.63 14.01
C VAL A 160 32.70 -13.76 12.85
N SER A 161 33.92 -14.23 13.15
CA SER A 161 34.94 -14.52 12.14
C SER A 161 34.64 -15.75 11.25
N TYR A 162 33.65 -16.57 11.62
CA TYR A 162 33.27 -17.78 10.88
C TYR A 162 31.80 -17.69 10.43
N VAL A 163 31.58 -17.32 9.17
CA VAL A 163 30.23 -17.16 8.58
C VAL A 163 29.54 -18.51 8.49
N VAL A 164 28.67 -18.80 9.45
CA VAL A 164 27.72 -19.91 9.36
C VAL A 164 26.42 -19.38 8.75
N THR A 165 26.15 -19.74 7.50
CA THR A 165 24.92 -19.33 6.80
C THR A 165 23.74 -20.15 7.31
N LEU A 166 22.90 -19.53 8.14
CA LEU A 166 21.63 -20.08 8.59
C LEU A 166 20.54 -19.85 7.51
N HIS A 167 19.88 -20.92 7.11
CA HIS A 167 18.69 -20.84 6.27
C HIS A 167 17.49 -20.29 7.07
N TRP A 168 16.50 -19.69 6.41
CA TRP A 168 15.32 -19.10 7.08
C TRP A 168 14.42 -20.13 7.78
N ASP A 169 14.55 -21.42 7.41
CA ASP A 169 13.96 -22.60 8.09
C ASP A 169 14.84 -23.11 9.26
N GLY A 170 15.88 -22.38 9.66
CA GLY A 170 16.77 -22.76 10.77
C GLY A 170 17.78 -23.87 10.44
N LYS A 171 17.85 -24.33 9.20
CA LYS A 171 18.85 -25.31 8.75
C LYS A 171 20.22 -24.65 8.55
N LEU A 172 21.28 -25.28 9.06
CA LEU A 172 22.66 -24.89 8.76
C LEU A 172 23.00 -25.36 7.35
N LEU A 173 23.41 -24.45 6.48
CA LEU A 173 23.95 -24.83 5.18
C LEU A 173 25.44 -25.15 5.35
N PRO A 174 25.96 -26.22 4.71
CA PRO A 174 27.40 -26.43 4.66
C PRO A 174 28.04 -25.18 4.08
N ALA A 175 29.07 -24.67 4.76
CA ALA A 175 29.80 -23.49 4.32
C ALA A 175 30.22 -23.70 2.86
N ALA A 176 29.83 -22.79 1.98
CA ALA A 176 30.37 -22.78 0.61
C ALA A 176 31.86 -22.48 0.74
N THR A 177 32.67 -23.53 0.79
CA THR A 177 34.12 -23.45 0.61
C THR A 177 34.36 -22.76 -0.72
N HIS A 178 34.88 -21.53 -0.63
CA HIS A 178 35.45 -20.80 -1.77
C HIS A 178 36.76 -21.44 -2.21
#